data_AF-A0A258FHD0-F1
#
_entry.id   AF-A0A258FHD0-F1
#
_cell.length_a   1.000
_cell.length_b   1.000
_cell.length_c   1.000
_cell.angle_alpha   90.00
_cell.angle_beta   90.00
_cell.angle_gamma   90.00
#
_symmetry.space_group_name_H-M   'P 1'
#
loop_
_entity.id
_entity.type
_entity.pdbx_description
1 polymer ?
#
loop_
_entity_poly.entity_id
_entity_poly.type
_entity_poly.pdbx_seq_one_letter_code
_entity_poly.pdbx_strand_id
1 'polypeptide(L)'
;MFPLLISRALLVALPFAIYFIWRAWAIRAGREMGATPWAWLAGAGAVLVGLSLMITVAFRDDNRRAGYVPAQAHPGGKVTPQHFDPARRPPPANEASPNTVP
;
A
#
# COMPACT_ATOMS: atom_id res chain seq x y z
N MET A 1 -9.58 6.55 -2.60
CA MET A 1 -8.26 6.27 -3.21
C MET A 1 -7.36 7.52 -3.28
N PHE A 2 -7.86 8.64 -3.78
CA PHE A 2 -7.12 9.93 -3.86
C PHE A 2 -6.49 10.46 -2.55
N PRO A 3 -7.16 10.43 -1.38
CA PRO A 3 -6.57 10.96 -0.13
C PRO A 3 -5.38 10.13 0.38
N LEU A 4 -5.31 8.84 0.04
CA LEU A 4 -4.18 7.97 0.39
C LEU A 4 -2.93 8.30 -0.45
N LEU A 5 -3.14 8.72 -1.70
CA LEU A 5 -2.06 9.15 -2.59
C LEU A 5 -1.51 10.51 -2.15
N ILE A 6 -2.38 11.43 -1.75
CA ILE A 6 -2.00 12.76 -1.25
C ILE A 6 -1.18 12.66 0.04
N SER A 7 -1.63 11.84 1.00
CA SER A 7 -0.91 11.64 2.26
C SER A 7 0.46 10.98 2.06
N ARG A 8 0.57 10.02 1.13
CA ARG A 8 1.86 9.45 0.72
C ARG A 8 2.76 10.47 0.02
N ALA A 9 2.22 11.26 -0.90
CA ALA A 9 2.96 12.31 -1.59
C ALA A 9 3.46 13.39 -0.62
N LEU A 10 2.68 13.74 0.40
CA LEU A 10 3.07 14.67 1.47
C LEU A 10 4.22 14.13 2.31
N LEU A 11 4.18 12.86 2.73
CA LEU A 11 5.28 12.22 3.46
C LEU A 11 6.56 12.17 2.63
N VAL A 12 6.43 11.93 1.33
CA VAL A 12 7.56 11.99 0.38
C VAL A 12 8.08 13.41 0.24
N ALA A 13 7.20 14.40 0.11
CA ALA A 13 7.58 15.80 -0.11
C ALA A 13 8.18 16.46 1.13
N LEU A 14 7.86 15.99 2.34
CA LEU A 14 8.26 16.60 3.60
C LEU A 14 9.79 16.78 3.75
N PRO A 15 10.66 15.76 3.57
CA PRO A 15 12.11 15.96 3.66
C PRO A 15 12.65 16.93 2.60
N PHE A 16 12.05 16.96 1.41
CA PHE A 16 12.43 17.92 0.36
C PHE A 16 12.03 19.34 0.75
N ALA A 17 10.80 19.55 1.22
CA ALA A 17 10.32 20.86 1.64
C ALA A 17 11.21 21.44 2.75
N ILE A 18 11.53 20.63 3.77
CA ILE A 18 12.43 21.04 4.87
C ILE A 18 13.82 21.41 4.33
N TYR A 19 14.40 20.58 3.45
CA TYR A 19 15.71 20.85 2.84
C TYR A 19 15.70 22.13 2.00
N PHE A 20 14.70 22.34 1.15
CA PHE A 20 14.60 23.52 0.29
C PHE A 20 14.37 24.80 1.08
N ILE A 21 13.55 24.77 2.15
CA ILE A 21 13.35 25.90 3.05
C ILE A 21 14.65 26.26 3.75
N TRP A 22 15.34 25.27 4.31
CA TRP A 22 16.64 25.49 4.96
C TRP A 22 17.70 26.00 3.98
N ARG A 23 17.75 25.44 2.76
CA ARG A 23 18.63 25.88 1.68
C ARG A 23 18.38 27.34 1.30
N ALA A 24 17.12 27.72 1.09
CA ALA A 24 16.75 29.10 0.75
C ALA A 24 17.11 30.08 1.87
N TRP A 25 16.98 29.66 3.13
CA TRP A 25 17.41 30.44 4.28
C TRP A 25 18.94 30.54 4.40
N ALA A 26 19.67 29.44 4.18
CA ALA A 26 21.13 29.39 4.23
C ALA A 26 21.81 30.23 3.13
N ILE A 27 21.24 30.24 1.91
CA ILE A 27 21.69 31.11 0.81
C ILE A 27 21.50 32.59 1.20
N ARG A 28 20.35 32.94 1.80
CA ARG A 28 20.12 34.31 2.30
C ARG A 28 21.07 34.71 3.43
N ALA A 29 21.55 33.75 4.21
CA ALA A 29 22.46 33.96 5.33
C ALA A 29 23.95 33.97 4.95
N GLY A 30 24.30 33.80 3.66
CA GLY A 30 25.69 33.90 3.18
C GLY A 30 26.64 32.78 3.64
N ARG A 31 26.12 31.62 4.04
CA ARG A 31 26.95 30.48 4.46
C ARG A 31 27.52 29.76 3.23
N GLU A 32 28.82 29.43 3.25
CA GLU A 32 29.44 28.64 2.17
C GLU A 32 28.71 27.30 1.99
N MET A 33 28.19 27.09 0.78
CA MET A 33 27.44 25.89 0.41
C MET A 33 28.43 24.73 0.21
N GLY A 34 28.99 24.22 1.30
CA GLY A 34 29.78 22.99 1.29
C GLY A 34 28.94 21.84 0.74
N ALA A 35 29.47 21.18 -0.31
CA ALA A 35 29.03 19.95 -0.97
C ALA A 35 27.57 19.50 -0.73
N THR A 36 26.80 19.41 -1.81
CA THR A 36 25.43 18.87 -1.82
C THR A 36 25.35 17.58 -0.98
N PRO A 37 24.46 17.49 0.03
CA PRO A 37 24.47 16.39 1.01
C PRO A 37 23.82 15.12 0.44
N TRP A 38 24.51 14.50 -0.52
CA TRP A 38 24.07 13.30 -1.23
C TRP A 38 23.73 12.13 -0.31
N ALA A 39 24.47 11.96 0.78
CA ALA A 39 24.21 10.90 1.77
C ALA A 39 22.84 11.06 2.45
N TRP A 40 22.45 12.30 2.78
CA TRP A 40 21.14 12.58 3.37
C TRP A 40 20.01 12.40 2.35
N LEU A 41 20.23 12.81 1.10
CA LEU A 41 19.28 12.59 -0.01
C LEU A 41 19.07 11.09 -0.27
N ALA A 42 20.16 10.32 -0.33
CA ALA A 42 20.12 8.87 -0.54
C ALA A 42 19.45 8.16 0.64
N GLY A 43 19.81 8.53 1.89
CA GLY A 43 19.21 7.98 3.10
C GLY A 43 17.70 8.24 3.17
N ALA A 44 17.27 9.47 2.87
CA ALA A 44 15.86 9.82 2.81
C ALA A 44 15.12 9.00 1.74
N GLY A 45 15.70 8.87 0.53
CA GLY A 45 15.15 8.04 -0.53
C GLY A 45 14.99 6.57 -0.13
N ALA A 46 16.01 5.98 0.50
CA ALA A 46 15.97 4.61 0.98
C ALA A 46 14.89 4.39 2.06
N VAL A 47 14.78 5.31 3.02
CA VAL A 47 13.74 5.26 4.07
C VAL A 47 12.35 5.33 3.44
N LEU A 48 12.15 6.21 2.47
CA LEU A 48 10.88 6.39 1.76
C LEU A 48 10.46 5.14 0.99
N VAL A 49 11.39 4.52 0.26
CA VAL A 49 11.14 3.25 -0.44
C VAL A 49 10.82 2.14 0.57
N GLY A 50 11.59 2.03 1.64
CA GLY A 50 11.36 1.04 2.70
C GLY A 50 9.98 1.19 3.34
N LEU A 51 9.58 2.41 3.68
CA LEU A 51 8.26 2.69 4.26
C LEU A 51 7.12 2.37 3.27
N SER A 52 7.30 2.70 1.99
CA SER A 52 6.33 2.38 0.93
C SER A 52 6.08 0.87 0.82
N LEU A 53 7.15 0.08 0.85
CA LEU A 53 7.08 -1.37 0.84
C LEU A 53 6.42 -1.92 2.11
N MET A 54 6.80 -1.41 3.29
CA MET A 54 6.20 -1.81 4.58
C MET A 54 4.68 -1.59 4.59
N ILE A 55 4.21 -0.40 4.17
CA ILE A 55 2.78 -0.10 4.13
C ILE A 55 2.07 -1.01 3.13
N THR A 56 2.71 -1.35 2.01
CA THR A 56 2.12 -2.27 1.01
C THR A 56 1.89 -3.67 1.58
N VAL A 57 2.79 -4.15 2.44
CA VAL A 57 2.62 -5.44 3.13
C VAL A 57 1.62 -5.33 4.28
N ALA A 58 1.69 -4.28 5.09
CA ALA A 58 0.86 -4.13 6.29
C ALA A 58 -0.64 -3.97 5.99
N PHE A 59 -1.01 -3.35 4.87
CA PHE A 59 -2.40 -3.10 4.49
C PHE A 59 -2.93 -4.03 3.39
N ARG A 60 -2.20 -5.11 3.06
CA ARG A 60 -2.68 -6.11 2.13
C ARG A 60 -3.51 -7.15 2.89
N ASP A 61 -4.81 -7.21 2.61
CA ASP A 61 -5.68 -8.26 3.16
C ASP A 61 -5.15 -9.64 2.75
N ASP A 62 -4.89 -10.50 3.75
CA ASP A 62 -4.45 -11.86 3.50
C ASP A 62 -5.64 -12.76 3.14
N ASN A 63 -6.02 -12.71 1.86
CA ASN A 63 -7.10 -13.52 1.31
C ASN A 63 -6.68 -14.97 1.01
N ARG A 64 -5.44 -15.39 1.33
CA ARG A 64 -4.95 -16.74 0.99
C ARG A 64 -5.73 -17.87 1.66
N ARG A 65 -6.46 -17.57 2.73
CA ARG A 65 -7.27 -18.54 3.49
C ARG A 65 -8.77 -18.29 3.36
N ALA A 66 -9.18 -17.26 2.65
CA ALA A 66 -10.58 -16.90 2.45
C ALA A 66 -11.13 -17.54 1.18
N GLY A 67 -12.37 -18.00 1.21
CA GLY A 67 -13.05 -18.51 0.02
C GLY A 67 -13.58 -17.39 -0.84
N TYR A 68 -13.42 -17.52 -2.14
CA TYR A 68 -14.07 -16.61 -3.08
C TYR A 68 -15.58 -16.87 -3.11
N VAL A 69 -16.38 -15.83 -2.85
CA VAL A 69 -17.83 -15.86 -3.00
C VAL A 69 -18.18 -15.09 -4.27
N PRO A 70 -18.65 -15.77 -5.33
CA PRO A 70 -19.10 -15.10 -6.54
C PRO A 70 -20.34 -14.26 -6.25
N ALA A 71 -20.56 -13.22 -7.08
CA ALA A 71 -21.75 -12.39 -6.96
C ALA A 71 -23.02 -13.23 -7.14
N GLN A 72 -24.00 -13.05 -6.25
CA GLN A 72 -25.26 -13.78 -6.28
C GLN A 72 -26.43 -12.81 -6.49
N ALA A 73 -27.23 -13.08 -7.52
CA ALA A 73 -28.49 -12.40 -7.75
C ALA A 73 -29.55 -13.02 -6.82
N HIS A 74 -30.20 -12.19 -6.01
CA HIS A 74 -31.31 -12.61 -5.17
C HIS A 74 -32.65 -12.47 -5.92
N PRO A 75 -33.68 -13.25 -5.56
CA PRO A 75 -34.99 -13.25 -6.23
C PRO A 75 -35.73 -11.89 -6.25
N GLY A 76 -35.26 -10.89 -5.51
CA GLY A 76 -35.78 -9.52 -5.49
C GLY A 76 -34.96 -8.50 -6.30
N GLY A 77 -34.08 -8.94 -7.21
CA GLY A 77 -33.27 -8.05 -8.07
C GLY A 77 -32.06 -7.40 -7.38
N LYS A 78 -31.80 -7.71 -6.11
CA LYS A 78 -30.56 -7.30 -5.43
C LYS A 78 -29.42 -8.22 -5.83
N VAL A 79 -28.28 -7.65 -6.19
CA VAL A 79 -27.04 -8.39 -6.44
C VAL A 79 -26.10 -8.15 -5.26
N THR A 80 -25.72 -9.22 -4.58
CA THR A 80 -24.65 -9.13 -3.57
C THR A 80 -23.31 -9.11 -4.30
N PRO A 81 -22.45 -8.11 -4.07
CA PRO A 81 -21.14 -8.05 -4.69
C PRO A 81 -20.27 -9.25 -4.32
N GLN A 82 -19.43 -9.64 -5.26
CA GLN A 82 -18.36 -10.61 -5.01
C GLN A 82 -17.46 -10.14 -3.85
N HIS A 83 -17.10 -11.05 -2.97
CA HIS A 83 -16.21 -10.79 -1.85
C HIS A 83 -15.48 -12.07 -1.43
N PHE A 84 -14.43 -11.92 -0.65
CA PHE A 84 -13.75 -13.03 0.01
C PHE A 84 -14.36 -13.22 1.40
N ASP A 85 -14.84 -14.42 1.68
CA ASP A 85 -15.43 -14.77 2.97
C ASP A 85 -14.45 -15.66 3.77
N PRO A 86 -13.96 -15.20 4.94
CA PRO A 86 -13.06 -15.99 5.78
C PRO A 86 -13.74 -17.23 6.39
N ALA A 87 -15.07 -17.27 6.50
CA ALA A 87 -15.81 -18.43 6.98
C ALA A 87 -15.87 -19.55 5.92
N ARG A 88 -15.71 -19.21 4.64
CA ARG A 88 -15.81 -20.15 3.52
C ARG A 88 -14.43 -20.69 3.13
N ARG A 89 -13.71 -21.32 4.07
CA ARG A 89 -12.40 -21.92 3.77
C ARG A 89 -12.56 -22.96 2.64
N PRO A 90 -11.67 -23.02 1.64
CA PRO A 90 -11.70 -24.08 0.64
C PRO A 90 -11.54 -25.45 1.33
N PRO A 91 -12.28 -26.50 0.88
CA PRO A 91 -12.13 -27.84 1.43
C PRO A 91 -10.69 -28.33 1.25
N PRO A 92 -10.16 -29.13 2.18
CA PRO A 92 -8.80 -29.64 2.06
C PRO A 92 -8.69 -30.53 0.81
N ALA A 93 -7.54 -30.50 0.13
CA ALA A 93 -7.36 -31.11 -1.19
C ALA A 93 -7.60 -32.63 -1.25
N ASN A 94 -7.69 -33.30 -0.09
CA ASN A 94 -8.01 -34.71 0.08
C ASN A 94 -9.52 -35.00 0.23
N GLU A 95 -10.36 -33.97 0.38
CA GLU A 95 -11.83 -34.07 0.42
C GLU A 95 -12.50 -33.69 -0.91
N ALA A 96 -11.73 -33.14 -1.86
CA ALA A 96 -12.15 -32.97 -3.25
C ALA A 96 -12.14 -34.34 -3.98
N SER A 97 -12.89 -35.29 -3.44
CA SER A 97 -13.04 -36.64 -3.97
C SER A 97 -13.93 -36.63 -5.23
N PRO A 98 -13.62 -37.46 -6.25
CA PRO A 98 -14.00 -37.28 -7.64
C PRO A 98 -15.40 -37.84 -7.97
N ASN A 99 -16.41 -37.56 -7.13
CA ASN A 99 -17.75 -38.14 -7.30
C ASN A 99 -18.85 -37.09 -7.18
N THR A 100 -19.08 -36.38 -8.28
CA THR A 100 -20.43 -35.92 -8.65
C THR A 100 -20.58 -35.87 -10.17
N VAL A 101 -20.86 -37.05 -10.73
CA VAL A 101 -21.67 -37.28 -11.93
C VAL A 101 -22.81 -38.18 -11.42
N PRO A 102 -24.09 -37.87 -11.68
CA PRO A 102 -24.71 -37.77 -13.01
C PRO A 102 -25.19 -36.38 -13.42
#